data_AF-A0A959RZA4-F1
#
_entry.id   AF-A0A959RZA4-F1
#
_cell.length_a   1.000
_cell.length_b   1.000
_cell.length_c   1.000
_cell.angle_alpha   90.00
_cell.angle_beta   90.00
_cell.angle_gamma   90.00
#
_symmetry.space_group_name_H-M   'P 1'
#
loop_
_entity.id
_entity.type
_entity.pdbx_description
1 polymer ?
#
loop_
_entity_poly.entity_id
_entity_poly.type
_entity_poly.pdbx_seq_one_letter_code
_entity_poly.pdbx_strand_id
1 'polypeptide(L)'
;MSLLIVFVTTILGMILGKMIFKNWVNHLTMYSIIMGGLTFLYELKLLAYPDIIPLAWFFLFASFLSFVLGIITFLSAKNLNPKWSINLPKTDLALPIFADKGKMLKYSVIFFSLIGLFVALQRWYVLIGMFGSIEAVLLKAAVIYRMNVNGEIKEFIPILPAFIYVGVFLSGVYTAYRGKFSFLSFFPILCIILKELTYFGRGEMFFSTMQFLVTFFLFRSLL
;
A
#
# COMPACT_ATOMS: atom_id res chain seq x y z
N MET A 1 13.42 -5.59 -21.30
CA MET A 1 13.71 -7.04 -21.10
C MET A 1 12.41 -7.81 -21.37
N SER A 2 12.42 -9.11 -21.72
CA SER A 2 11.14 -9.73 -22.11
C SER A 2 10.15 -9.72 -20.93
N LEU A 3 8.94 -9.20 -21.14
CA LEU A 3 7.81 -9.24 -20.20
C LEU A 3 7.63 -10.63 -19.56
N LEU A 4 7.95 -11.66 -20.34
CA LEU A 4 7.92 -13.05 -19.94
C LEU A 4 8.90 -13.34 -18.78
N ILE A 5 10.11 -12.77 -18.79
CA ILE A 5 11.08 -12.95 -17.70
C ILE A 5 10.51 -12.37 -16.40
N VAL A 6 9.98 -11.15 -16.44
CA VAL A 6 9.40 -10.49 -15.25
C VAL A 6 8.23 -11.28 -14.71
N PHE A 7 7.36 -11.77 -15.58
CA PHE A 7 6.21 -12.59 -15.20
C PHE A 7 6.64 -13.91 -14.55
N VAL A 8 7.58 -14.63 -15.18
CA VAL A 8 8.10 -15.90 -14.66
C VAL A 8 8.81 -15.72 -13.33
N THR A 9 9.68 -14.70 -13.18
CA THR A 9 10.39 -14.45 -11.92
C THR A 9 9.43 -14.08 -10.79
N THR A 10 8.38 -13.32 -11.09
CA THR A 10 7.31 -12.99 -10.13
C THR A 10 6.59 -14.25 -9.63
N ILE A 11 6.18 -15.13 -10.54
CA ILE A 11 5.52 -16.39 -10.19
C ILE A 11 6.45 -17.29 -9.38
N LEU A 12 7.71 -17.42 -9.79
CA LEU A 12 8.70 -18.21 -9.05
C LEU A 12 8.91 -17.66 -7.64
N GLY A 13 9.02 -16.34 -7.47
CA GLY A 13 9.11 -15.71 -6.16
C GLY A 13 7.89 -15.97 -5.28
N MET A 14 6.68 -15.95 -5.87
CA MET A 14 5.45 -16.29 -5.16
C MET A 14 5.41 -17.77 -4.72
N ILE A 15 5.76 -18.69 -5.61
CA ILE A 15 5.82 -20.13 -5.31
C ILE A 15 6.87 -20.39 -4.23
N LEU A 16 8.06 -19.79 -4.34
CA LEU A 16 9.14 -19.92 -3.35
C LEU A 16 8.69 -19.40 -1.99
N GLY A 17 8.01 -18.26 -1.94
CA GLY A 17 7.41 -17.74 -0.70
C GLY A 17 6.38 -18.71 -0.11
N LYS A 18 5.50 -19.28 -0.93
CA LYS A 18 4.52 -20.28 -0.47
C LYS A 18 5.21 -21.55 0.06
N MET A 19 6.28 -22.02 -0.58
CA MET A 19 7.04 -23.19 -0.14
C MET A 19 7.76 -22.95 1.19
N ILE A 20 8.42 -21.80 1.33
CA ILE A 20 9.21 -21.44 2.52
C ILE A 20 8.30 -21.16 3.73
N PHE A 21 7.26 -20.34 3.54
CA PHE A 21 6.41 -19.88 4.66
C PHE A 21 5.13 -20.67 4.84
N LYS A 22 4.82 -21.61 3.94
CA LYS A 22 3.55 -22.38 3.88
C LYS A 22 2.28 -21.52 3.74
N ASN A 23 2.41 -20.20 3.64
CA ASN A 23 1.34 -19.22 3.49
C ASN A 23 1.48 -18.43 2.18
N TRP A 24 0.36 -18.11 1.52
CA TRP A 24 0.36 -17.32 0.28
C TRP A 24 0.66 -15.83 0.51
N VAL A 25 0.30 -15.31 1.70
CA VAL A 25 0.59 -13.94 2.11
C VAL A 25 1.75 -13.97 3.09
N ASN A 26 2.94 -13.64 2.60
CA ASN A 26 4.17 -13.52 3.37
C ASN A 26 5.04 -12.42 2.73
N HIS A 27 6.12 -12.00 3.39
CA HIS A 27 6.93 -10.90 2.91
C HIS A 27 7.59 -11.17 1.54
N LEU A 28 7.92 -12.43 1.22
CA LEU A 28 8.51 -12.78 -0.07
C LEU A 28 7.46 -12.77 -1.20
N THR A 29 6.28 -13.34 -0.98
CA THR A 29 5.20 -13.25 -1.97
C THR A 29 4.76 -11.80 -2.17
N MET A 30 4.64 -11.03 -1.09
CA MET A 30 4.30 -9.60 -1.15
C MET A 30 5.34 -8.79 -1.92
N TYR A 31 6.62 -8.97 -1.63
CA TYR A 31 7.71 -8.31 -2.36
C TYR A 31 7.66 -8.69 -3.85
N SER A 32 7.51 -9.98 -4.15
CA SER A 32 7.48 -10.48 -5.53
C SER A 32 6.32 -9.88 -6.33
N ILE A 33 5.11 -9.83 -5.75
CA ILE A 33 3.94 -9.24 -6.40
C ILE A 33 4.14 -7.73 -6.64
N ILE A 34 4.61 -6.99 -5.62
CA ILE A 34 4.77 -5.54 -5.72
C ILE A 34 5.86 -5.19 -6.74
N MET A 35 7.06 -5.72 -6.57
CA MET A 35 8.19 -5.41 -7.46
C MET A 35 8.00 -6.00 -8.85
N GLY A 36 7.46 -7.22 -8.94
CA GLY A 36 7.07 -7.84 -10.20
C GLY A 36 6.03 -7.02 -10.95
N GLY A 37 4.98 -6.58 -10.26
CA GLY A 37 3.94 -5.72 -10.81
C GLY A 37 4.49 -4.37 -11.29
N LEU A 38 5.32 -3.70 -10.50
CA LEU A 38 5.97 -2.43 -10.90
C LEU A 38 6.83 -2.62 -12.15
N THR A 39 7.66 -3.67 -12.17
CA THR A 39 8.55 -3.98 -13.30
C THR A 39 7.74 -4.37 -14.54
N PHE A 40 6.63 -5.09 -14.38
CA PHE A 40 5.73 -5.49 -15.46
C PHE A 40 5.04 -4.26 -16.08
N LEU A 41 4.51 -3.36 -15.25
CA LEU A 41 3.90 -2.10 -15.71
C LEU A 41 4.93 -1.18 -16.37
N TYR A 42 6.17 -1.20 -15.89
CA TYR A 42 7.29 -0.49 -16.53
C TYR A 42 7.58 -1.01 -17.94
N GLU A 43 7.69 -2.34 -18.12
CA GLU A 43 7.93 -2.94 -19.45
C GLU A 43 6.77 -2.69 -20.42
N LEU A 44 5.53 -2.60 -19.92
CA LEU A 44 4.37 -2.16 -20.71
C LEU A 44 4.37 -0.65 -21.04
N LYS A 45 5.38 0.11 -20.60
CA LYS A 45 5.46 1.57 -20.72
C LYS A 45 4.26 2.30 -20.11
N LEU A 46 3.59 1.67 -19.14
CA LEU A 46 2.50 2.27 -18.37
C LEU A 46 3.01 3.13 -17.21
N LEU A 47 4.28 2.97 -16.83
CA LEU A 47 4.98 3.85 -15.89
C LEU A 47 6.01 4.68 -16.66
N ALA A 48 5.92 6.01 -16.54
CA ALA A 48 6.83 6.96 -17.17
C ALA A 48 8.17 7.02 -16.42
N TYR A 49 8.98 5.96 -16.56
CA TYR A 49 10.36 5.94 -16.09
C TYR A 49 11.34 6.02 -17.27
N PRO A 50 12.55 6.57 -17.04
CA PRO A 50 13.65 6.47 -18.00
C PRO A 50 13.93 5.01 -18.38
N ASP A 51 14.56 4.80 -19.53
CA ASP A 51 14.98 3.47 -19.91
C ASP A 51 15.97 2.89 -18.87
N ILE A 52 15.61 1.73 -18.32
CA ILE A 52 16.39 1.06 -17.28
C ILE A 52 17.64 0.48 -17.95
N ILE A 53 18.78 1.11 -17.68
CA ILE A 53 20.09 0.65 -18.12
C ILE A 53 20.39 -0.75 -17.55
N PRO A 54 21.21 -1.59 -18.22
CA PRO A 54 21.56 -2.93 -17.74
C PRO A 54 22.08 -2.97 -16.29
N LEU A 55 22.78 -1.90 -15.87
CA LEU A 55 23.27 -1.77 -14.49
C LEU A 55 22.13 -1.70 -13.46
N ALA A 56 21.03 -1.02 -13.77
CA ALA A 56 19.88 -0.93 -12.87
C ALA A 56 19.13 -2.28 -12.78
N TRP A 57 19.09 -3.06 -13.87
CA TRP A 57 18.62 -4.45 -13.84
C TRP A 57 19.46 -5.34 -12.93
N PHE A 58 20.78 -5.20 -12.99
CA PHE A 58 21.68 -5.90 -12.09
C PHE A 58 21.38 -5.56 -10.62
N PHE A 59 21.18 -4.28 -10.29
CA PHE A 59 20.83 -3.88 -8.92
C PHE A 59 19.47 -4.42 -8.46
N LEU A 60 18.44 -4.41 -9.32
CA LEU A 60 17.14 -4.99 -9.01
C LEU A 60 17.27 -6.48 -8.69
N PHE A 61 17.99 -7.24 -9.53
CA PHE A 61 18.19 -8.67 -9.34
C PHE A 61 19.04 -8.98 -8.10
N ALA A 62 20.15 -8.25 -7.90
CA ALA A 62 21.02 -8.41 -6.74
C ALA A 62 20.31 -8.08 -5.43
N SER A 63 19.46 -7.04 -5.41
CA SER A 63 18.62 -6.69 -4.26
C SER A 63 17.62 -7.80 -3.94
N PHE A 64 16.92 -8.33 -4.95
CA PHE A 64 16.00 -9.45 -4.76
C PHE A 64 16.71 -10.69 -4.24
N LEU A 65 17.86 -11.05 -4.81
CA LEU A 65 18.65 -12.19 -4.36
C LEU A 65 19.15 -12.00 -2.92
N SER A 66 19.61 -10.80 -2.58
CA SER A 66 20.05 -10.46 -1.22
C SER A 66 18.90 -10.58 -0.22
N PHE A 67 17.69 -10.16 -0.60
CA PHE A 67 16.48 -10.31 0.21
C PHE A 67 16.15 -11.79 0.45
N VAL A 68 16.16 -12.62 -0.60
CA VAL A 68 15.93 -14.08 -0.49
C VAL A 68 17.01 -14.76 0.35
N LEU A 69 18.29 -14.43 0.14
CA LEU A 69 19.39 -14.96 0.93
C LEU A 69 19.29 -14.54 2.40
N GLY A 70 18.87 -13.31 2.69
CA GLY A 70 18.60 -12.84 4.05
C GLY A 70 17.51 -13.67 4.75
N ILE A 71 16.43 -13.97 4.05
CA ILE A 71 15.36 -14.86 4.54
C ILE A 71 15.90 -16.25 4.84
N ILE A 72 16.62 -16.86 3.90
CA ILE A 72 17.19 -18.21 4.06
C ILE A 72 18.19 -18.24 5.20
N THR A 73 19.01 -17.19 5.36
CA THR A 73 19.98 -17.06 6.44
C THR A 73 19.27 -17.02 7.79
N PHE A 74 18.22 -16.20 7.93
CA PHE A 74 17.42 -16.13 9.15
C PHE A 74 16.77 -17.48 9.49
N LEU A 75 16.16 -18.14 8.50
CA LEU A 75 15.51 -19.44 8.70
C LEU A 75 16.51 -20.55 9.03
N SER A 76 17.66 -20.57 8.36
CA SER A 76 18.74 -21.51 8.65
C SER A 76 19.28 -21.30 10.06
N ALA A 77 19.51 -20.06 10.47
CA ALA A 77 19.98 -19.73 11.80
C ALA A 77 18.95 -20.13 12.89
N LYS A 78 17.65 -19.94 12.62
CA LYS A 78 16.56 -20.42 13.47
C LYS A 78 16.53 -21.94 13.59
N ASN A 79 16.74 -22.67 12.48
CA ASN A 79 16.73 -24.13 12.47
C ASN A 79 17.96 -24.74 13.18
N LEU A 80 19.13 -24.10 13.04
CA LEU A 80 20.38 -24.56 13.67
C LEU A 80 20.40 -24.34 15.18
N ASN A 81 19.64 -23.36 15.67
CA ASN A 81 19.60 -23.04 17.08
C ASN A 81 18.17 -23.28 17.62
N PRO A 82 17.82 -24.52 18.01
CA PRO A 82 16.48 -24.83 18.51
C PRO A 82 16.12 -24.07 19.79
N LYS A 83 17.10 -23.55 20.54
CA LYS A 83 16.84 -22.59 21.65
C LYS A 83 16.32 -21.24 21.17
N TRP A 84 16.54 -20.92 19.89
CA TRP A 84 15.97 -19.80 19.16
C TRP A 84 14.63 -20.14 18.49
N SER A 85 14.09 -21.33 18.75
CA SER A 85 12.68 -21.36 19.11
C SER A 85 12.54 -20.52 20.38
N ILE A 86 12.54 -19.20 20.18
CA ILE A 86 11.58 -18.36 20.88
C ILE A 86 10.31 -19.17 20.63
N ASN A 87 9.91 -19.94 21.64
CA ASN A 87 8.53 -19.94 22.02
C ASN A 87 8.21 -18.45 22.01
N LEU A 88 7.90 -17.90 20.83
CA LEU A 88 6.96 -16.82 20.73
C LEU A 88 5.90 -17.43 21.59
N PRO A 89 5.68 -16.93 22.82
CA PRO A 89 4.57 -17.43 23.58
C PRO A 89 3.47 -17.53 22.54
N LYS A 90 2.71 -18.63 22.56
CA LYS A 90 1.36 -18.54 22.04
C LYS A 90 0.75 -17.44 22.90
N THR A 91 1.05 -16.19 22.56
CA THR A 91 0.31 -15.04 22.93
C THR A 91 -0.96 -15.45 22.23
N ASP A 92 -1.89 -15.95 23.02
CA ASP A 92 -3.22 -15.38 23.00
C ASP A 92 -2.99 -13.89 22.74
N LEU A 93 -2.94 -13.52 21.46
CA LEU A 93 -2.49 -12.22 20.98
C LEU A 93 -3.64 -11.27 21.31
N ALA A 94 -3.84 -11.05 22.61
CA ALA A 94 -4.47 -9.87 23.15
C ALA A 94 -3.52 -8.71 22.87
N LEU A 95 -3.34 -8.42 21.57
CA LEU A 95 -2.65 -7.22 21.13
C LEU A 95 -3.34 -6.06 21.85
N PRO A 96 -2.60 -5.15 22.50
CA PRO A 96 -3.18 -4.06 23.28
C PRO A 96 -4.21 -3.25 22.48
N ILE A 97 -4.02 -3.17 21.16
CA ILE A 97 -4.93 -2.51 20.22
C ILE A 97 -6.34 -3.13 20.13
N PHE A 98 -6.51 -4.37 20.59
CA PHE A 98 -7.77 -5.10 20.65
C PHE A 98 -8.33 -5.25 22.08
N ALA A 99 -7.60 -4.79 23.10
CA ALA A 99 -7.96 -5.00 24.51
C ALA A 99 -9.34 -4.41 24.86
N ASP A 100 -9.75 -3.34 24.18
CA ASP A 100 -11.02 -2.64 24.39
C ASP A 100 -12.14 -3.07 23.42
N LYS A 101 -12.03 -4.29 22.88
CA LYS A 101 -12.90 -4.81 21.80
C LYS A 101 -12.77 -4.01 20.49
N GLY A 102 -11.62 -3.37 20.26
CA GLY A 102 -11.28 -2.60 19.07
C GLY A 102 -11.97 -1.23 18.99
N LYS A 103 -12.38 -0.66 20.12
CA LYS A 103 -13.00 0.68 20.16
C LYS A 103 -11.98 1.77 19.82
N MET A 104 -10.78 1.71 20.39
CA MET A 104 -9.67 2.60 20.10
C MET A 104 -9.35 2.54 18.61
N LEU A 105 -9.23 1.33 18.06
CA LEU A 105 -8.98 1.13 16.64
C LEU A 105 -10.09 1.75 15.78
N LYS A 106 -11.37 1.56 16.14
CA LYS A 106 -12.51 2.21 15.48
C LYS A 106 -12.37 3.74 15.49
N TYR A 107 -12.09 4.34 16.64
CA TYR A 107 -11.97 5.80 16.76
C TYR A 107 -10.75 6.35 16.01
N SER A 108 -9.63 5.62 16.00
CA SER A 108 -8.46 5.99 15.21
C SER A 108 -8.76 5.98 13.71
N VAL A 109 -9.49 4.97 13.20
CA VAL A 109 -9.95 4.94 11.80
C VAL A 109 -10.80 6.16 11.48
N ILE A 110 -11.77 6.48 12.36
CA ILE A 110 -12.63 7.67 12.18
C ILE A 110 -11.78 8.94 12.15
N PHE A 111 -10.89 9.12 13.13
CA PHE A 111 -10.04 10.30 13.25
C PHE A 111 -9.20 10.54 11.99
N PHE A 112 -8.44 9.52 11.53
CA PHE A 112 -7.63 9.67 10.33
C PHE A 112 -8.46 9.81 9.05
N SER A 113 -9.65 9.20 8.99
CA SER A 113 -10.57 9.39 7.87
C SER A 113 -11.15 10.82 7.85
N LEU A 114 -11.42 11.43 9.01
CA LEU A 114 -11.86 12.82 9.09
C LEU A 114 -10.76 13.79 8.63
N ILE A 115 -9.49 13.53 8.98
CA ILE A 115 -8.35 14.27 8.41
C ILE A 115 -8.34 14.11 6.88
N GLY A 116 -8.51 12.89 6.38
CA GLY A 116 -8.55 12.65 4.93
C GLY A 116 -9.71 13.34 4.21
N LEU A 117 -10.88 13.36 4.84
CA LEU A 117 -12.02 14.09 4.32
C LEU A 117 -11.75 15.60 4.29
N PHE A 118 -11.18 16.15 5.35
CA PHE A 118 -10.77 17.56 5.40
C PHE A 118 -9.79 17.89 4.26
N VAL A 119 -8.77 17.06 4.04
CA VAL A 119 -7.81 17.22 2.94
C VAL A 119 -8.50 17.20 1.58
N ALA A 120 -9.40 16.24 1.35
CA ALA A 120 -10.12 16.13 0.10
C ALA A 120 -10.99 17.38 -0.15
N LEU A 121 -11.76 17.81 0.86
CA LEU A 121 -12.62 18.99 0.78
C LEU A 121 -11.81 20.28 0.60
N GLN A 122 -10.67 20.42 1.28
CA GLN A 122 -9.79 21.58 1.13
C GLN A 122 -9.25 21.68 -0.30
N ARG A 123 -8.84 20.56 -0.90
CA ARG A 123 -8.38 20.54 -2.29
C ARG A 123 -9.49 20.91 -3.27
N TRP A 124 -10.69 20.35 -3.08
CA TRP A 124 -11.85 20.75 -3.87
C TRP A 124 -12.15 22.24 -3.73
N TYR A 125 -12.13 22.78 -2.52
CA TYR A 125 -12.35 24.20 -2.27
C TYR A 125 -11.33 25.09 -3.01
N VAL A 126 -10.04 24.80 -2.89
CA VAL A 126 -8.97 25.53 -3.60
C VAL A 126 -9.18 25.49 -5.11
N LEU A 127 -9.42 24.29 -5.66
CA LEU A 127 -9.54 24.12 -7.11
C LEU A 127 -10.83 24.73 -7.66
N ILE A 128 -11.94 24.66 -6.94
CA ILE A 128 -13.16 25.38 -7.32
C ILE A 128 -12.91 26.89 -7.27
N GLY A 129 -12.16 27.39 -6.29
CA GLY A 129 -11.75 28.79 -6.24
C GLY A 129 -10.90 29.22 -7.45
N MET A 130 -10.02 28.35 -7.94
CA MET A 130 -9.15 28.62 -9.10
C MET A 130 -9.87 28.46 -10.46
N PHE A 131 -10.76 27.49 -10.59
CA PHE A 131 -11.37 27.09 -11.86
C PHE A 131 -12.86 27.44 -11.98
N GLY A 132 -13.47 27.97 -10.92
CA GLY A 132 -14.84 28.50 -10.87
C GLY A 132 -15.94 27.47 -10.59
N SER A 133 -15.78 26.21 -10.99
CA SER A 133 -16.80 25.17 -10.79
C SER A 133 -16.22 23.76 -10.71
N ILE A 134 -16.98 22.82 -10.16
CA ILE A 134 -16.64 21.39 -10.12
C ILE A 134 -16.45 20.83 -11.53
N GLU A 135 -17.31 21.21 -12.48
CA GLU A 135 -17.21 20.78 -13.87
C GLU A 135 -15.91 21.25 -14.51
N ALA A 136 -15.53 22.51 -14.31
CA ALA A 136 -14.29 23.06 -14.84
C ALA A 136 -13.05 22.34 -14.27
N VAL A 137 -13.08 21.96 -12.99
CA VAL A 137 -12.02 21.15 -12.36
C VAL A 137 -11.90 19.79 -13.03
N LEU A 138 -13.01 19.09 -13.25
CA LEU A 138 -13.01 17.77 -13.89
C LEU A 138 -12.55 17.83 -15.35
N LEU A 139 -13.00 18.83 -16.11
CA LEU A 139 -12.60 19.02 -17.52
C LEU A 139 -11.12 19.39 -17.66
N LYS A 140 -10.55 20.10 -16.68
CA LYS A 140 -9.15 20.55 -16.68
C LYS A 140 -8.24 19.68 -15.82
N ALA A 141 -8.69 18.50 -15.39
CA ALA A 141 -7.95 17.63 -14.46
C ALA A 141 -6.52 17.28 -14.93
N ALA A 142 -6.28 17.12 -16.23
CA ALA A 142 -4.92 16.89 -16.75
C ALA A 142 -3.99 18.12 -16.59
N VAL A 143 -4.54 19.32 -16.70
CA VAL A 143 -3.81 20.57 -16.43
C VAL A 143 -3.50 20.67 -14.94
N ILE A 144 -4.51 20.42 -14.10
CA ILE A 144 -4.38 20.43 -12.63
C ILE A 144 -3.32 19.42 -12.17
N TYR A 145 -3.28 18.23 -12.78
CA TYR A 145 -2.24 17.24 -12.50
C TYR A 145 -0.84 17.80 -12.74
N ARG A 146 -0.60 18.45 -13.89
CA ARG A 146 0.70 19.06 -14.21
C ARG A 146 1.05 20.20 -13.23
N MET A 147 0.09 21.07 -12.92
CA MET A 147 0.27 22.14 -11.95
C MET A 147 0.62 21.60 -10.56
N ASN A 148 -0.02 20.51 -10.13
CA ASN A 148 0.27 19.85 -8.86
C ASN A 148 1.67 19.20 -8.85
N VAL A 149 2.08 18.54 -9.93
CA VAL A 149 3.42 17.94 -10.05
C VAL A 149 4.52 19.02 -10.06
N ASN A 150 4.27 20.15 -10.70
CA ASN A 150 5.19 21.28 -10.75
C ASN A 150 5.23 22.12 -9.46
N GLY A 151 4.35 21.84 -8.48
CA GLY A 151 4.25 22.62 -7.25
C GLY A 151 3.69 24.02 -7.45
N GLU A 152 2.94 24.25 -8.53
CA GLU A 152 2.34 25.56 -8.85
C GLU A 152 1.14 25.89 -7.94
N ILE A 153 0.50 24.87 -7.35
CA ILE A 153 -0.60 25.02 -6.39
C ILE A 153 -0.03 25.03 -4.97
N LYS A 154 0.22 26.22 -4.43
CA LYS A 154 0.91 26.41 -3.14
C LYS A 154 -0.01 26.21 -1.93
N GLU A 155 -1.31 26.28 -2.16
CA GLU A 155 -2.36 26.18 -1.14
C GLU A 155 -2.59 24.74 -0.67
N PHE A 156 -2.03 23.74 -1.35
CA PHE A 156 -2.12 22.34 -0.92
C PHE A 156 -1.18 22.07 0.25
N ILE A 157 -1.73 21.48 1.31
CA ILE A 157 -0.94 21.08 2.48
C ILE A 157 -0.27 19.74 2.18
N PRO A 158 1.07 19.66 2.00
CA PRO A 158 1.72 18.49 1.41
C PRO A 158 1.72 17.24 2.31
N ILE A 159 1.77 17.44 3.64
CA ILE A 159 1.95 16.36 4.61
C ILE A 159 0.62 15.66 4.95
N LEU A 160 -0.50 16.39 4.93
CA LEU A 160 -1.78 15.86 5.39
C LEU A 160 -2.30 14.62 4.63
N PRO A 161 -2.11 14.48 3.30
CA PRO A 161 -2.48 13.27 2.57
C PRO A 161 -1.85 11.98 3.10
N ALA A 162 -0.66 12.03 3.71
CA ALA A 162 0.01 10.84 4.24
C ALA A 162 -0.80 10.18 5.38
N PHE A 163 -1.52 10.97 6.17
CA PHE A 163 -2.35 10.47 7.27
C PHE A 163 -3.54 9.63 6.78
N ILE A 164 -3.97 9.79 5.52
CA ILE A 164 -5.07 9.01 4.96
C ILE A 164 -4.64 7.54 4.81
N TYR A 165 -3.39 7.30 4.42
CA TYR A 165 -2.81 5.95 4.34
C TYR A 165 -2.72 5.27 5.71
N VAL A 166 -2.52 6.03 6.80
CA VAL A 166 -2.63 5.50 8.17
C VAL A 166 -4.07 5.05 8.45
N GLY A 167 -5.06 5.85 8.04
CA GLY A 167 -6.47 5.47 8.11
C GLY A 167 -6.80 4.19 7.34
N VAL A 168 -6.27 4.05 6.11
CA VAL A 168 -6.43 2.85 5.26
C VAL A 168 -5.81 1.62 5.91
N PHE A 169 -4.60 1.74 6.48
CA PHE A 169 -3.97 0.65 7.23
C PHE A 169 -4.85 0.20 8.39
N LEU A 170 -5.23 1.14 9.27
CA LEU A 170 -6.02 0.84 10.45
C LEU A 170 -7.40 0.30 10.10
N SER A 171 -8.02 0.74 8.99
CA SER A 171 -9.31 0.20 8.54
C SER A 171 -9.17 -1.25 8.08
N GLY A 172 -8.06 -1.62 7.43
CA GLY A 172 -7.72 -3.00 7.09
C GLY A 172 -7.62 -3.88 8.34
N VAL A 173 -6.87 -3.42 9.35
CA VAL A 173 -6.73 -4.12 10.65
C VAL A 173 -8.09 -4.27 11.33
N TYR A 174 -8.89 -3.19 11.40
CA TYR A 174 -10.19 -3.19 12.05
C TYR A 174 -11.17 -4.15 11.38
N THR A 175 -11.18 -4.16 10.05
CA THR A 175 -12.05 -5.02 9.25
C THR A 175 -11.67 -6.49 9.44
N ALA A 176 -10.37 -6.81 9.49
CA ALA A 176 -9.88 -8.15 9.75
C ALA A 176 -10.32 -8.65 11.14
N TYR A 177 -10.17 -7.80 12.17
CA TYR A 177 -10.58 -8.09 13.54
C TYR A 177 -12.09 -8.32 13.70
N ARG A 178 -12.92 -7.47 13.07
CA ARG A 178 -14.39 -7.61 13.14
C ARG A 178 -14.93 -8.72 12.24
N GLY A 179 -14.15 -9.15 11.24
CA GLY A 179 -14.54 -10.17 10.27
C GLY A 179 -15.70 -9.78 9.34
N LYS A 180 -16.08 -8.49 9.30
CA LYS A 180 -17.18 -7.98 8.48
C LYS A 180 -16.78 -6.63 7.87
N PHE A 181 -17.11 -6.46 6.60
CA PHE A 181 -16.99 -5.17 5.92
C PHE A 181 -18.06 -4.20 6.43
N SER A 182 -17.66 -2.96 6.68
CA SER A 182 -18.55 -1.88 7.12
C SER A 182 -18.17 -0.58 6.42
N PHE A 183 -18.95 0.49 6.62
CA PHE A 183 -18.59 1.82 6.10
C PHE A 183 -17.16 2.23 6.47
N LEU A 184 -16.73 1.93 7.70
CA LEU A 184 -15.37 2.22 8.18
C LEU A 184 -14.27 1.50 7.40
N SER A 185 -14.57 0.37 6.78
CA SER A 185 -13.63 -0.37 5.92
C SER A 185 -13.24 0.46 4.70
N PHE A 186 -14.21 1.17 4.12
CA PHE A 186 -14.04 1.92 2.88
C PHE A 186 -13.89 3.42 3.06
N PHE A 187 -14.27 3.97 4.21
CA PHE A 187 -14.27 5.41 4.45
C PHE A 187 -12.94 6.12 4.12
N PRO A 188 -11.76 5.66 4.58
CA PRO A 188 -10.50 6.30 4.21
C PRO A 188 -10.16 6.15 2.72
N ILE A 189 -10.57 5.04 2.08
CA ILE A 189 -10.41 4.84 0.63
C ILE A 189 -11.29 5.83 -0.15
N LEU A 190 -12.54 6.04 0.29
CA LEU A 190 -13.43 7.05 -0.30
C LEU A 190 -12.85 8.46 -0.18
N CYS A 191 -12.16 8.78 0.93
CA CYS A 191 -11.46 10.06 1.08
C CYS A 191 -10.33 10.22 0.05
N ILE A 192 -9.55 9.17 -0.19
CA ILE A 192 -8.52 9.17 -1.24
C ILE A 192 -9.15 9.32 -2.62
N ILE A 193 -10.21 8.57 -2.92
CA ILE A 193 -10.92 8.69 -4.20
C ILE A 193 -11.40 10.13 -4.40
N LEU A 194 -12.06 10.72 -3.39
CA LEU A 194 -12.55 12.09 -3.45
C LEU A 194 -11.41 13.09 -3.69
N LYS A 195 -10.26 12.91 -3.02
CA LYS A 195 -9.06 13.73 -3.20
C LYS A 195 -8.49 13.58 -4.62
N GLU A 196 -8.36 12.36 -5.11
CA GLU A 196 -7.72 12.01 -6.39
C GLU A 196 -8.58 12.35 -7.61
N LEU A 197 -9.91 12.40 -7.46
CA LEU A 197 -10.82 12.84 -8.52
C LEU A 197 -10.54 14.27 -9.00
N THR A 198 -9.90 15.10 -8.18
CA THR A 198 -9.56 16.48 -8.55
C THR A 198 -8.54 16.60 -9.69
N TYR A 199 -7.74 15.56 -9.95
CA TYR A 199 -6.74 15.54 -11.02
C TYR A 199 -6.60 14.16 -11.70
N PHE A 200 -7.59 13.27 -11.52
CA PHE A 200 -7.59 11.89 -12.02
C PHE A 200 -6.33 11.08 -11.69
N GLY A 201 -5.77 11.24 -10.49
CA GLY A 201 -4.63 10.43 -10.06
C GLY A 201 -5.05 9.00 -9.74
N ARG A 202 -4.61 8.04 -10.56
CA ARG A 202 -4.99 6.62 -10.43
C ARG A 202 -4.10 5.85 -9.46
N GLY A 203 -2.85 6.30 -9.30
CA GLY A 203 -1.84 5.60 -8.51
C GLY A 203 -2.22 5.49 -7.04
N GLU A 204 -2.60 6.60 -6.41
CA GLU A 204 -2.97 6.63 -4.99
C GLU A 204 -4.25 5.83 -4.68
N MET A 205 -5.24 5.86 -5.59
CA MET A 205 -6.43 5.01 -5.48
C MET A 205 -6.07 3.52 -5.50
N PHE A 206 -5.14 3.12 -6.37
CA PHE A 206 -4.65 1.75 -6.44
C PHE A 206 -3.84 1.36 -5.19
N PHE A 207 -2.88 2.19 -4.79
CA PHE A 207 -2.02 1.92 -3.63
C PHE A 207 -2.81 1.81 -2.33
N SER A 208 -3.79 2.68 -2.11
CA SER A 208 -4.66 2.59 -0.94
C SER A 208 -5.51 1.32 -0.93
N THR A 209 -6.07 0.93 -2.07
CA THR A 209 -6.82 -0.33 -2.20
C THR A 209 -5.92 -1.53 -1.90
N MET A 210 -4.71 -1.56 -2.47
CA MET A 210 -3.73 -2.62 -2.22
C MET A 210 -3.31 -2.66 -0.76
N GLN A 211 -3.00 -1.52 -0.15
CA GLN A 211 -2.64 -1.45 1.26
C GLN A 211 -3.75 -1.99 2.16
N PHE A 212 -5.00 -1.64 1.88
CA PHE A 212 -6.15 -2.17 2.62
C PHE A 212 -6.22 -3.70 2.51
N LEU A 213 -6.17 -4.24 1.29
CA LEU A 213 -6.27 -5.69 1.05
C LEU A 213 -5.14 -6.45 1.73
N VAL A 214 -3.90 -5.97 1.58
CA VAL A 214 -2.71 -6.59 2.19
C VAL A 214 -2.84 -6.60 3.70
N THR A 215 -3.20 -5.46 4.30
CA THR A 215 -3.34 -5.34 5.74
C THR A 215 -4.48 -6.22 6.25
N PHE A 216 -5.61 -6.24 5.55
CA PHE A 216 -6.75 -7.08 5.86
C PHE A 216 -6.38 -8.57 5.86
N PHE A 217 -5.80 -9.08 4.77
CA PHE A 217 -5.45 -10.50 4.67
C PHE A 217 -4.36 -10.90 5.66
N LEU A 218 -3.37 -10.03 5.88
CA LEU A 218 -2.31 -10.27 6.87
C LEU A 218 -2.92 -10.43 8.26
N PHE A 219 -3.69 -9.46 8.75
CA PHE A 219 -4.29 -9.54 10.08
C PHE A 219 -5.36 -10.62 10.19
N ARG A 220 -6.08 -10.93 9.10
CA ARG A 220 -7.04 -12.03 9.08
C ARG A 220 -6.38 -13.41 9.19
N SER A 221 -5.12 -13.53 8.77
CA SER A 221 -4.34 -14.77 8.94
C SER A 221 -3.69 -14.89 10.32
N LEU A 222 -3.55 -13.77 11.05
CA LEU A 222 -2.92 -13.69 12.36
C LEU A 222 -3.93 -13.77 13.53
N LEU A 223 -5.18 -13.36 13.30
CA LEU A 223 -6.29 -13.36 14.26
C LEU A 223 -7.21 -14.57 14.05
#